data_AF-A0AAP7WEV2-F1
#
_entry.id   AF-A0AAP7WEV2-F1
#
_cell.length_a   1.000
_cell.length_b   1.000
_cell.length_c   1.000
_cell.angle_alpha   90.00
_cell.angle_beta   90.00
_cell.angle_gamma   90.00
#
_symmetry.space_group_name_H-M   'P 1'
#
loop_
_entity.id
_entity.type
_entity.pdbx_description
1 polymer ?
#
loop_
_entity_poly.entity_id
_entity_poly.type
_entity_poly.pdbx_seq_one_letter_code
_entity_poly.pdbx_strand_id
1 'polypeptide(L)' 'MYKHTLCFIKRNEEILMLNREYDPVKGLWNGVGGKREDRKRRNTVRKCNS' A
#
# COMPACT_ATOMS: atom_id res chain seq x y z
N MET A 1 15.47 -9.38 4.72
CA MET A 1 14.64 -8.77 3.67
C MET A 1 13.31 -8.34 4.28
N TYR A 2 12.92 -7.07 4.17
CA TYR A 2 11.69 -6.58 4.78
C TYR A 2 10.47 -7.10 4.01
N LYS A 3 9.46 -7.61 4.73
CA LYS A 3 8.19 -8.01 4.14
C LYS A 3 7.28 -6.78 4.03
N HIS A 4 6.83 -6.47 2.82
CA HIS A 4 5.89 -5.40 2.55
C HIS A 4 4.56 -5.96 2.05
N THR A 5 3.52 -5.16 2.18
CA THR A 5 2.21 -5.43 1.59
C THR A 5 1.90 -4.37 0.55
N LEU A 6 1.28 -4.80 -0.54
CA LEU A 6 0.79 -3.96 -1.61
C LEU A 6 -0.66 -4.38 -1.90
N CYS A 7 -1.54 -3.39 -2.04
CA CYS A 7 -2.97 -3.55 -2.23
C CYS A 7 -3.42 -2.57 -3.31
N PHE A 8 -4.24 -3.05 -4.23
CA PHE A 8 -4.87 -2.23 -5.25
C PHE A 8 -6.34 -2.06 -4.89
N ILE A 9 -6.77 -0.81 -4.75
CA ILE A 9 -8.19 -0.48 -4.60
C ILE A 9 -8.69 -0.21 -6.02
N LYS A 10 -9.62 -1.06 -6.47
CA LYS A 10 -10.18 -1.01 -7.82
C LYS A 10 -11.65 -0.58 -7.75
N ARG A 11 -12.06 0.36 -8.60
CA ARG A 11 -13.45 0.76 -8.80
C ARG A 11 -13.74 0.71 -10.30
N ASN A 12 -14.57 -0.25 -10.73
CA ASN A 12 -14.83 -0.50 -12.15
C ASN A 12 -13.53 -0.71 -12.93
N GLU A 13 -13.18 0.19 -13.86
CA GLU A 13 -11.95 0.13 -14.66
C GLU A 13 -10.81 1.00 -14.09
N GLU A 14 -11.03 1.65 -12.95
CA GLU A 14 -10.07 2.55 -12.31
C GLU A 14 -9.33 1.83 -11.16
N ILE A 15 -8.05 2.20 -10.97
CA ILE A 15 -7.24 1.77 -9.83
C ILE A 15 -6.75 3.01 -9.08
N LEU A 16 -6.96 3.04 -7.77
CA LEU A 16 -6.38 4.08 -6.92
C LEU A 16 -4.89 3.80 -6.70
N MET A 17 -4.08 4.80 -7.06
CA MET A 17 -2.64 4.82 -6.86
C MET A 17 -2.28 6.07 -6.07
N LEU A 18 -1.26 5.96 -5.22
CA LEU A 18 -0.72 7.06 -4.43
C LEU A 18 0.63 7.49 -5.01
N ASN A 19 0.81 8.79 -5.24
CA ASN A 19 2.11 9.34 -5.55
C ASN A 19 2.94 9.42 -4.28
N ARG A 20 4.16 8.87 -4.31
CA ARG A 20 5.06 8.89 -3.16
C ARG A 20 5.76 10.24 -3.07
N GLU A 21 5.63 10.91 -1.93
CA GLU A 21 6.30 12.19 -1.68
C GLU A 21 7.69 12.05 -1.02
N TYR A 22 8.04 10.83 -0.59
CA TYR A 22 9.24 10.54 0.20
C TYR A 22 10.16 9.53 -0.47
N ASP A 23 11.47 9.70 -0.24
CA ASP A 23 12.51 8.76 -0.65
C ASP A 23 12.29 7.36 -0.05
N PRO A 24 12.79 6.29 -0.68
CA PRO A 24 13.64 6.25 -1.87
C PRO A 24 12.88 6.20 -3.20
N VAL A 25 11.55 6.14 -3.18
CA VAL A 25 10.69 5.94 -4.36
C VAL A 25 9.82 7.16 -4.66
N LYS A 26 10.32 8.35 -4.32
CA LYS A 26 9.63 9.62 -4.52
C LYS A 26 9.26 9.79 -6.00
N GLY A 27 8.05 10.27 -6.28
CA GLY A 27 7.52 10.47 -7.63
C GLY A 27 6.95 9.21 -8.29
N LEU A 28 7.11 8.01 -7.70
CA LEU A 28 6.52 6.78 -8.24
C LEU A 28 5.08 6.58 -7.72
N TRP A 29 4.20 6.19 -8.63
CA TRP A 29 2.85 5.75 -8.30
C TRP A 29 2.86 4.34 -7.72
N ASN A 30 2.22 4.15 -6.56
CA ASN A 30 2.16 2.87 -5.86
C ASN A 30 0.74 2.54 -5.42
N GLY A 31 0.45 1.25 -5.28
CA GLY A 31 -0.75 0.81 -4.56
C GLY A 31 -0.67 1.14 -3.06
N VAL A 32 -1.80 0.98 -2.37
CA VAL A 32 -1.90 1.21 -0.92
C VAL A 32 -1.17 0.09 -0.19
N GLY A 33 -0.38 0.39 0.84
CA GLY A 33 0.41 -0.65 1.50
C GLY A 33 1.34 -0.16 2.59
N GLY A 34 2.14 -1.08 3.12
CA GLY A 34 3.08 -0.79 4.20
C GLY A 34 3.96 -1.96 4.60
N LYS A 35 4.97 -1.66 5.43
CA LYS A 35 5.85 -2.66 6.05
C LYS A 35 5.03 -3.56 6.97
N ARG A 36 5.21 -4.87 6.86
CA ARG A 36 4.64 -5.82 7.82
C ARG A 36 5.49 -5.80 9.08
N GLU A 37 4.83 -5.57 10.20
CA GLU A 37 5.42 -5.71 11.52
C GLU A 37 5.08 -7.13 11.98
N ASP A 38 6.09 -7.98 12.18
CA ASP A 38 5.92 -9.44 12.30
C ASP A 38 5.02 -9.90 13.46
N ARG A 39 4.70 -8.99 14.40
CA ARG A 39 3.79 -9.23 15.53
C ARG A 39 2.35 -8.72 15.34
N LYS A 40 2.05 -7.90 14.33
CA LYS A 40 0.68 -7.37 14.09
C LYS A 40 -0.07 -8.22 13.05
N ARG A 41 -1.10 -8.93 13.50
CA ARG A 41 -2.04 -9.65 12.61
C ARG A 41 -2.79 -8.67 11.68
N ARG A 42 -2.73 -8.95 10.37
CA ARG A 42 -3.60 -8.47 9.26
C ARG A 42 -4.18 -7.04 9.41
N ASN A 43 -3.33 -6.02 9.25
CA ASN A 43 -3.77 -4.62 9.12
C ASN A 43 -3.98 -4.14 7.68
N THR A 44 -3.58 -4.93 6.68
CA THR A 44 -3.65 -4.53 5.26
C THR A 44 -5.09 -4.33 4.78
N VAL A 45 -6.02 -5.19 5.20
CA VAL A 45 -7.44 -5.10 4.83
C VAL A 45 -8.09 -3.86 5.44
N ARG A 46 -7.74 -3.50 6.69
CA ARG A 46 -8.27 -2.29 7.33
C ARG A 46 -7.85 -1.01 6.62
N LYS A 47 -6.62 -0.94 6.08
CA LYS A 47 -6.14 0.25 5.34
C LYS A 47 -6.73 0.38 3.94
N CYS A 48 -7.17 -0.72 3.31
CA CYS A 48 -7.79 -0.65 1.99
C CYS A 48 -9.30 -0.41 2.04
N ASN A 49 -9.94 -0.64 3.20
CA ASN A 49 -11.39 -0.55 3.39
C ASN A 49 -11.82 0.56 4.38
N SER A 50 -10.90 1.44 4.80
CA SER A 50 -11.17 2.59 5.68
C SER A 50 -11.40 3.87 4.90
#